data_AF-A0A960Y1Z8-F1
#
_entry.id   AF-A0A960Y1Z8-F1
#
_cell.length_a   1.000
_cell.length_b   1.000
_cell.length_c   1.000
_cell.angle_alpha   90.00
_cell.angle_beta   90.00
_cell.angle_gamma   90.00
#
_symmetry.space_group_name_H-M   'P 1'
#
loop_
_entity.id
_entity.type
_entity.pdbx_description
1 polymer ?
#
loop_
_entity_poly.entity_id
_entity_poly.type
_entity_poly.pdbx_seq_one_letter_code
_entity_poly.pdbx_strand_id
1 'polypeptide(L)'
;MKYIIKFILLILVFGMFYWFLKDSEVPTSHEKKVLEYEKKRIQKYKNGGEKTSLFEEKEGFLDFTSHKQIRDLSEMDPISKEELIERYKFLSDRFPDNQLIPRYYPPDVLEKKEAEIQKMYLIQNKILENEEITVEEKKFYFHYRSKLMEDRIQLFDYALTNNLSGDSLVTEYRDKFLDLKSKYDQVLTGLEDSDSSSSPPSKM
;
A
#
# COMPACT_ATOMS: atom_id res chain seq x y z
N MET A 1 29.70 -59.37 -10.00
CA MET A 1 28.27 -59.10 -10.27
C MET A 1 27.52 -58.41 -9.13
N LYS A 2 27.60 -58.86 -7.86
CA LYS A 2 26.86 -58.26 -6.74
C LYS A 2 27.09 -56.74 -6.53
N TYR A 3 28.30 -56.25 -6.82
CA TYR A 3 28.64 -54.81 -6.68
C TYR A 3 28.08 -53.94 -7.80
N ILE A 4 27.92 -54.50 -9.01
CA ILE A 4 27.39 -53.77 -10.17
C ILE A 4 25.90 -53.45 -9.95
N ILE A 5 25.15 -54.41 -9.40
CA ILE A 5 23.72 -54.23 -9.07
C ILE A 5 23.52 -53.14 -8.01
N LYS A 6 24.38 -53.11 -6.97
CA LYS A 6 24.32 -52.06 -5.93
C LYS A 6 24.64 -50.67 -6.48
N PHE A 7 25.58 -50.56 -7.42
CA PHE A 7 25.95 -49.30 -8.04
C PHE A 7 24.82 -48.72 -8.92
N ILE A 8 24.12 -49.58 -9.67
CA ILE A 8 22.96 -49.17 -10.48
C ILE A 8 21.81 -48.69 -9.59
N LEU A 9 21.55 -49.36 -8.47
CA LEU A 9 20.54 -48.94 -7.48
C LEU A 9 20.87 -47.56 -6.88
N LEU A 10 22.14 -47.30 -6.57
CA LEU A 10 22.57 -46.01 -6.03
C LEU A 10 22.30 -44.86 -7.02
N ILE A 11 22.59 -45.06 -8.30
CA ILE A 11 22.34 -44.07 -9.36
C ILE A 11 20.84 -43.82 -9.53
N LEU A 12 20.01 -44.87 -9.46
CA LEU A 12 18.54 -44.72 -9.53
C LEU A 12 17.98 -43.92 -8.35
N VAL A 13 18.47 -44.17 -7.13
CA VAL A 13 18.07 -43.41 -5.94
C VAL A 13 18.52 -41.95 -6.07
N PHE A 14 19.75 -41.70 -6.52
CA PHE A 14 20.25 -40.34 -6.71
C PHE A 14 19.50 -39.60 -7.82
N GLY A 15 19.15 -40.30 -8.91
CA GLY A 15 18.33 -39.76 -10.00
C GLY A 15 16.91 -39.41 -9.55
N MET A 16 16.27 -40.26 -8.75
CA MET A 16 14.97 -39.94 -8.14
C MET A 16 15.08 -38.78 -7.16
N PHE A 17 16.14 -38.71 -6.35
CA PHE A 17 16.35 -37.63 -5.40
C PHE A 17 16.61 -36.28 -6.10
N TYR A 18 17.36 -36.30 -7.20
CA TYR A 18 17.60 -35.11 -8.03
C TYR A 18 16.32 -34.64 -8.75
N TRP A 19 15.48 -35.58 -9.19
CA TRP A 19 14.16 -35.27 -9.74
C TRP A 19 13.23 -34.69 -8.67
N PHE A 20 13.23 -35.25 -7.45
CA PHE A 20 12.43 -34.78 -6.32
C PHE A 20 12.83 -33.38 -5.82
N LEU A 21 14.13 -33.05 -5.84
CA LEU A 21 14.59 -31.70 -5.47
C LEU A 21 14.28 -30.65 -6.53
N LYS A 22 14.24 -31.01 -7.82
CA LYS A 22 13.93 -30.08 -8.92
C LYS A 22 12.46 -29.63 -8.92
N ASP A 23 11.56 -30.42 -8.35
CA ASP A 23 10.15 -30.07 -8.16
C ASP A 23 9.89 -29.26 -6.88
N SER A 24 10.92 -28.86 -6.12
CA SER A 24 10.76 -28.03 -4.91
C SER A 24 10.79 -26.52 -5.17
N GLU A 25 11.08 -26.07 -6.39
CA GLU A 25 10.90 -24.68 -6.83
C GLU A 25 9.49 -24.45 -7.41
N VAL A 26 8.46 -24.88 -6.69
CA VAL A 26 7.08 -24.52 -7.02
C VAL A 26 6.75 -23.21 -6.29
N PRO A 27 6.68 -22.05 -6.98
CA PRO A 27 6.16 -20.84 -6.36
C PRO A 27 4.75 -21.13 -5.88
N THR A 28 4.50 -20.73 -4.64
CA THR A 28 3.30 -21.10 -3.89
C THR A 28 2.04 -20.75 -4.70
N SER A 29 1.00 -21.57 -4.57
CA SER A 29 -0.30 -21.35 -5.27
C SER A 29 -0.86 -19.92 -5.07
N HIS A 30 -0.44 -19.24 -4.00
CA HIS A 30 -0.80 -17.86 -3.73
C HIS A 30 -0.04 -16.86 -4.60
N GLU A 31 1.29 -16.99 -4.75
CA GLU A 31 2.09 -16.14 -5.64
C GLU A 31 1.66 -16.28 -7.10
N LYS A 32 1.34 -17.50 -7.56
CA LYS A 32 0.80 -17.72 -8.92
C LYS A 32 -0.52 -16.99 -9.13
N LYS A 33 -1.42 -16.99 -8.13
CA LYS A 33 -2.72 -16.29 -8.21
C LYS A 33 -2.56 -14.77 -8.17
N VAL A 34 -1.63 -14.24 -7.37
CA VAL A 34 -1.32 -12.81 -7.31
C VAL A 34 -0.68 -12.36 -8.63
N LEU A 35 0.28 -13.11 -9.16
CA LEU A 35 0.94 -12.80 -10.43
C LEU A 35 -0.02 -12.92 -11.63
N GLU A 36 -0.94 -13.89 -11.61
CA GLU A 36 -1.97 -14.04 -12.64
C GLU A 36 -3.02 -12.93 -12.55
N TYR A 37 -3.40 -12.50 -11.35
CA TYR A 37 -4.26 -11.35 -11.11
C TYR A 37 -3.62 -10.05 -11.65
N GLU A 38 -2.34 -9.83 -11.38
CA GLU A 38 -1.60 -8.69 -11.92
C GLU A 38 -1.45 -8.75 -13.44
N LYS A 39 -1.14 -9.92 -14.02
CA LYS A 39 -1.09 -10.09 -15.48
C LYS A 39 -2.44 -9.81 -16.14
N LYS A 40 -3.55 -10.30 -15.57
CA LYS A 40 -4.91 -10.02 -16.07
C LYS A 40 -5.26 -8.55 -15.94
N ARG A 41 -4.86 -7.89 -14.85
CA ARG A 41 -5.03 -6.44 -14.65
C ARG A 41 -4.26 -5.66 -15.72
N ILE A 42 -2.97 -5.93 -15.92
CA ILE A 42 -2.11 -5.28 -16.93
C ILE A 42 -2.65 -5.50 -18.35
N GLN A 43 -3.14 -6.70 -18.66
CA GLN A 43 -3.70 -7.02 -19.97
C GLN A 43 -5.05 -6.33 -20.23
N LYS A 44 -5.87 -6.12 -19.19
CA LYS A 44 -7.11 -5.32 -19.27
C LYS A 44 -6.84 -3.84 -19.57
N TYR A 45 -5.71 -3.30 -19.10
CA TYR A 45 -5.28 -1.94 -19.43
C TYR A 45 -4.72 -1.81 -20.86
N LYS A 46 -4.09 -2.87 -21.40
CA LYS A 46 -3.59 -2.87 -22.79
C LYS A 46 -4.68 -2.95 -23.84
N ASN A 47 -5.83 -3.54 -23.52
CA ASN A 47 -6.89 -3.82 -24.49
C ASN A 47 -8.02 -2.76 -24.51
N GLY A 48 -7.79 -1.56 -23.97
CA GLY A 48 -8.67 -0.42 -24.18
C GLY A 48 -10.11 -0.64 -23.73
N GLY A 49 -10.33 -1.29 -22.59
CA GLY A 49 -11.67 -1.38 -22.01
C GLY A 49 -12.20 0.03 -21.73
N GLU A 50 -13.31 0.38 -22.37
CA GLU A 50 -14.06 1.60 -22.06
C GLU A 50 -14.36 1.65 -20.56
N LYS A 51 -13.89 2.70 -19.91
CA LYS A 51 -14.21 3.00 -18.53
C LYS A 51 -14.66 4.44 -18.44
N THR A 52 -15.97 4.64 -18.33
CA THR A 52 -16.57 5.89 -17.88
C THR A 52 -16.61 5.87 -16.35
N SER A 53 -15.42 5.94 -15.74
CA SER A 53 -15.29 6.27 -14.32
C SER A 53 -14.78 7.70 -14.24
N LEU A 54 -15.49 8.56 -13.50
CA LEU A 54 -15.12 9.96 -13.25
C LEU A 54 -13.75 10.13 -12.53
N PHE A 55 -13.11 9.00 -12.19
CA PHE A 55 -11.83 8.87 -11.51
C PHE A 55 -10.68 8.37 -12.42
N GLU A 56 -10.95 8.04 -13.69
CA GLU A 56 -9.99 7.45 -14.64
C GLU A 56 -9.84 8.26 -15.94
N GLU A 57 -10.24 9.53 -15.96
CA GLU A 57 -9.79 10.41 -17.05
C GLU A 57 -8.25 10.49 -16.99
N LYS A 58 -7.57 10.67 -18.12
CA LYS A 58 -6.11 10.50 -18.31
C LYS A 58 -5.19 11.36 -17.40
N GLU A 59 -5.78 12.15 -16.50
CA GLU A 59 -5.14 13.01 -15.49
C GLU A 59 -5.89 12.94 -14.13
N GLY A 60 -6.54 11.81 -13.84
CA GLY A 60 -7.34 11.61 -12.64
C GLY A 60 -6.50 11.67 -11.36
N PHE A 61 -6.79 12.68 -10.54
CA PHE A 61 -6.27 12.94 -9.19
C PHE A 61 -6.35 11.74 -8.21
N LEU A 62 -7.11 10.69 -8.54
CA LEU A 62 -7.50 9.63 -7.61
C LEU A 62 -7.27 8.21 -8.17
N ASP A 63 -6.14 7.94 -8.85
CA ASP A 63 -5.70 6.55 -9.03
C ASP A 63 -5.20 5.99 -7.70
N PHE A 64 -6.12 5.58 -6.84
CA PHE A 64 -5.82 5.01 -5.52
C PHE A 64 -5.06 3.68 -5.55
N THR A 65 -4.84 3.10 -6.73
CA THR A 65 -4.37 1.72 -6.92
C THR A 65 -2.88 1.59 -7.24
N SER A 66 -2.17 2.72 -7.37
CA SER A 66 -0.73 2.75 -7.55
C SER A 66 -0.06 3.29 -6.28
N HIS A 67 0.92 2.56 -5.74
CA HIS A 67 1.86 3.01 -4.70
C HIS A 67 2.76 4.18 -5.18
N LYS A 68 2.31 4.91 -6.20
CA LYS A 68 2.98 5.99 -6.92
C LYS A 68 2.20 7.32 -6.85
N GLN A 69 1.18 7.38 -5.98
CA GLN A 69 0.30 8.55 -5.80
C GLN A 69 0.92 9.72 -5.04
N ILE A 70 2.01 9.48 -4.33
CA ILE A 70 2.97 10.57 -4.13
C ILE A 70 3.79 10.58 -5.40
N ARG A 71 3.16 11.01 -6.48
CA ARG A 71 3.91 11.49 -7.63
C ARG A 71 4.66 12.65 -7.04
N ASP A 72 5.94 12.42 -6.83
CA ASP A 72 6.84 13.47 -6.44
C ASP A 72 6.59 14.60 -7.44
N LEU A 73 6.04 15.73 -6.97
CA LEU A 73 5.79 16.88 -7.82
C LEU A 73 7.13 17.42 -8.38
N SER A 74 8.27 16.83 -8.00
CA SER A 74 9.59 17.02 -8.61
C SER A 74 9.74 16.31 -9.98
N GLU A 75 9.00 15.22 -10.25
CA GLU A 75 9.08 14.46 -11.50
C GLU A 75 8.11 14.95 -12.59
N MET A 76 7.21 15.87 -12.24
CA MET A 76 6.26 16.50 -13.18
C MET A 76 6.88 17.73 -13.81
N ASP A 77 6.55 17.99 -15.09
CA ASP A 77 6.91 19.26 -15.73
C ASP A 77 6.38 20.41 -14.86
N PRO A 78 7.18 21.45 -14.57
CA PRO A 78 6.78 22.53 -13.65
C PRO A 78 5.45 23.15 -14.06
N ILE A 79 5.27 23.41 -15.36
CA ILE A 79 4.01 23.95 -15.93
C ILE A 79 2.79 23.09 -15.53
N SER A 80 2.92 21.77 -15.53
CA SER A 80 1.83 20.86 -15.11
C SER A 80 1.56 20.87 -13.60
N LYS A 81 2.59 21.18 -12.78
CA LYS A 81 2.48 21.27 -11.32
C LYS A 81 1.78 22.56 -10.90
N GLU A 82 2.17 23.69 -11.46
CA GLU A 82 1.53 24.98 -11.22
C GLU A 82 0.03 24.91 -11.53
N GLU A 83 -0.34 24.36 -12.69
CA GLU A 83 -1.73 24.20 -13.14
C GLU A 83 -2.54 23.29 -12.22
N LEU A 84 -1.96 22.16 -11.76
CA LEU A 84 -2.63 21.26 -10.83
C LEU A 84 -2.86 21.91 -9.46
N ILE A 85 -1.87 22.63 -8.93
CA ILE A 85 -1.99 23.32 -7.64
C ILE A 85 -3.06 24.40 -7.72
N GLU A 86 -3.10 25.17 -8.81
CA GLU A 86 -4.13 26.19 -9.02
C GLU A 86 -5.53 25.57 -9.14
N ARG A 87 -5.66 24.49 -9.91
CA ARG A 87 -6.92 23.75 -10.09
C ARG A 87 -7.50 23.23 -8.78
N TYR A 88 -6.67 22.73 -7.87
CA TYR A 88 -7.10 22.14 -6.60
C TYR A 88 -6.98 23.08 -5.40
N LYS A 89 -6.67 24.36 -5.62
CA LYS A 89 -6.52 25.36 -4.55
C LYS A 89 -7.73 25.43 -3.61
N PHE A 90 -8.94 25.34 -4.16
CA PHE A 90 -10.16 25.36 -3.33
C PHE A 90 -10.25 24.16 -2.36
N LEU A 91 -9.74 22.99 -2.76
CA LEU A 91 -9.66 21.82 -1.88
C LEU A 91 -8.54 21.99 -0.85
N SER A 92 -7.40 22.54 -1.26
CA SER A 92 -6.26 22.72 -0.37
C SER A 92 -6.54 23.77 0.72
N ASP A 93 -7.33 24.79 0.41
CA ASP A 93 -7.84 25.79 1.35
C ASP A 93 -8.90 25.18 2.30
N ARG A 94 -9.78 24.31 1.80
CA ARG A 94 -10.81 23.63 2.61
C ARG A 94 -10.23 22.55 3.53
N PHE A 95 -9.22 21.83 3.08
CA PHE A 95 -8.60 20.71 3.78
C PHE A 95 -7.08 20.95 3.90
N PRO A 96 -6.65 21.84 4.81
CA PRO A 96 -5.24 22.24 4.91
C PRO A 96 -4.31 21.08 5.29
N ASP A 97 -4.80 20.14 6.10
CA ASP A 97 -4.01 19.02 6.63
C ASP A 97 -4.06 17.75 5.76
N ASN A 98 -4.82 17.78 4.66
CA ASN A 98 -4.97 16.63 3.79
C ASN A 98 -3.76 16.49 2.87
N GLN A 99 -3.05 15.37 3.02
CA GLN A 99 -1.76 15.11 2.39
C GLN A 99 -1.89 14.71 0.93
N LEU A 100 -3.10 14.34 0.48
CA LEU A 100 -3.34 13.89 -0.88
C LEU A 100 -3.53 15.06 -1.85
N ILE A 101 -3.91 16.23 -1.35
CA ILE A 101 -4.19 17.40 -2.20
C ILE A 101 -2.87 18.09 -2.60
N PRO A 102 -2.64 18.34 -3.91
CA PRO A 102 -1.45 19.04 -4.38
C PRO A 102 -1.35 20.44 -3.78
N ARG A 103 -0.17 20.76 -3.26
CA ARG A 103 0.18 22.09 -2.77
C ARG A 103 1.69 22.30 -2.77
N TYR A 104 2.10 23.55 -2.68
CA TYR A 104 3.49 23.87 -2.42
C TYR A 104 3.82 23.57 -0.97
N TYR A 105 4.93 22.85 -0.77
CA TYR A 105 5.55 22.68 0.52
C TYR A 105 6.89 23.43 0.52
N PRO A 106 7.23 24.09 1.64
CA PRO A 106 8.59 24.54 1.87
C PRO A 106 9.58 23.36 1.74
N PRO A 107 10.82 23.57 1.25
CA PRO A 107 11.79 22.49 1.03
C PRO A 107 12.06 21.62 2.27
N ASP A 108 12.11 22.23 3.45
CA ASP A 108 12.30 21.55 4.74
C ASP A 108 11.12 20.66 5.14
N VAL A 109 9.90 21.06 4.76
CA VAL A 109 8.69 20.26 4.99
C VAL A 109 8.62 19.11 4.00
N LEU A 110 9.02 19.36 2.75
CA LEU A 110 9.06 18.34 1.70
C LEU A 110 10.03 17.20 2.08
N GLU A 111 11.25 17.55 2.50
CA GLU A 111 12.26 16.57 2.93
C GLU A 111 11.76 15.70 4.09
N LYS A 112 11.08 16.30 5.07
CA LYS A 112 10.48 15.54 6.19
C LYS A 112 9.41 14.58 5.72
N LYS A 113 8.54 15.02 4.80
CA LYS A 113 7.50 14.15 4.23
C LYS A 113 8.12 13.00 3.45
N GLU A 114 9.11 13.27 2.61
CA GLU A 114 9.84 12.23 1.87
C GLU A 114 10.48 11.21 2.81
N ALA A 115 11.12 11.67 3.89
CA ALA A 115 11.69 10.79 4.90
C ALA A 115 10.63 9.92 5.61
N GLU A 116 9.46 10.49 5.94
CA GLU A 116 8.33 9.74 6.51
C GLU A 116 7.80 8.67 5.54
N ILE A 117 7.67 9.02 4.26
CA ILE A 117 7.23 8.11 3.20
C ILE A 117 8.22 6.97 3.04
N GLN A 118 9.52 7.27 2.95
CA GLN A 118 10.58 6.27 2.85
C GLN A 118 10.57 5.35 4.06
N LYS A 119 10.45 5.90 5.28
CA LYS A 119 10.31 5.12 6.50
C LYS A 119 9.11 4.18 6.45
N MET A 120 7.96 4.66 5.95
CA MET A 120 6.77 3.82 5.77
C MET A 120 7.06 2.63 4.83
N TYR A 121 7.77 2.86 3.72
CA TYR A 121 8.07 1.80 2.74
C TYR A 121 9.02 0.76 3.32
N LEU A 122 10.02 1.21 4.08
CA LEU A 122 10.92 0.30 4.79
C LEU A 122 10.16 -0.59 5.76
N ILE A 123 9.28 -0.03 6.59
CA ILE A 123 8.48 -0.80 7.54
C ILE A 123 7.52 -1.74 6.79
N GLN A 124 6.90 -1.27 5.70
CA GLN A 124 6.03 -2.12 4.88
C GLN A 124 6.78 -3.33 4.32
N ASN A 125 8.00 -3.15 3.81
CA ASN A 125 8.82 -4.25 3.29
C ASN A 125 9.15 -5.25 4.39
N LYS A 126 9.56 -4.78 5.58
CA LYS A 126 9.75 -5.64 6.76
C LYS A 126 8.51 -6.47 7.09
N ILE A 127 7.32 -5.88 7.02
CA ILE A 127 6.05 -6.59 7.26
C ILE A 127 5.86 -7.71 6.23
N LEU A 128 6.11 -7.41 4.95
CA LEU A 128 5.94 -8.37 3.86
C LEU A 128 6.95 -9.53 3.92
N GLU A 129 8.18 -9.23 4.35
CA GLU A 129 9.26 -10.20 4.52
C GLU A 129 9.17 -10.97 5.85
N ASN A 130 8.17 -10.66 6.69
CA ASN A 130 7.99 -11.19 8.04
C ASN A 130 9.21 -10.97 8.95
N GLU A 131 9.93 -9.85 8.74
CA GLU A 131 11.01 -9.44 9.61
C GLU A 131 10.48 -8.92 10.96
N GLU A 132 11.35 -8.89 11.98
CA GLU A 132 11.01 -8.30 13.27
C GLU A 132 10.90 -6.77 13.15
N ILE A 133 9.82 -6.23 13.71
CA ILE A 133 9.49 -4.80 13.68
C ILE A 133 9.22 -4.34 15.09
N THR A 134 9.80 -3.20 15.46
CA THR A 134 9.64 -2.65 16.82
C THR A 134 8.21 -2.15 17.05
N VAL A 135 7.83 -1.95 18.31
CA VAL A 135 6.51 -1.41 18.66
C VAL A 135 6.34 0.00 18.07
N GLU A 136 7.39 0.81 18.11
CA GLU A 136 7.40 2.17 17.56
C GLU A 136 7.26 2.18 16.03
N GLU A 137 7.91 1.24 15.34
CA GLU A 137 7.77 1.07 13.89
C GLU A 137 6.34 0.64 13.52
N LYS A 138 5.73 -0.29 14.28
CA LYS A 138 4.32 -0.67 14.09
C LYS A 138 3.38 0.52 14.32
N LYS A 139 3.57 1.26 15.42
CA LYS A 139 2.81 2.48 15.73
C LYS A 139 2.91 3.49 14.60
N PHE A 140 4.12 3.78 14.14
CA PHE A 140 4.35 4.69 13.02
C PHE A 140 3.61 4.21 11.76
N TYR A 141 3.74 2.94 11.39
CA TYR A 141 3.07 2.38 10.22
C TYR A 141 1.56 2.52 10.29
N PHE A 142 0.93 2.07 11.37
CA PHE A 142 -0.53 2.12 11.50
C PHE A 142 -1.05 3.54 11.62
N HIS A 143 -0.33 4.44 12.30
CA HIS A 143 -0.70 5.85 12.38
C HIS A 143 -0.68 6.51 10.99
N TYR A 144 0.41 6.30 10.24
CA TYR A 144 0.54 6.82 8.87
C TYR A 144 -0.58 6.27 7.95
N ARG A 145 -0.89 4.97 8.05
CA ARG A 145 -1.96 4.35 7.27
C ARG A 145 -3.34 4.88 7.67
N SER A 146 -3.62 5.06 8.96
CA SER A 146 -4.89 5.63 9.44
C SER A 146 -5.07 7.05 8.93
N LYS A 147 -4.02 7.88 8.98
CA LYS A 147 -4.05 9.25 8.46
C LYS A 147 -4.35 9.31 6.96
N LEU A 148 -3.70 8.47 6.16
CA LEU A 148 -4.01 8.40 4.72
C LEU A 148 -5.45 7.98 4.44
N MET A 149 -6.06 7.12 5.26
CA MET A 149 -7.47 6.76 5.09
C MET A 149 -8.40 7.90 5.47
N GLU A 150 -8.11 8.64 6.54
CA GLU A 150 -8.84 9.84 6.91
C GLU A 150 -8.84 10.87 5.76
N ASP A 151 -7.67 11.12 5.18
CA ASP A 151 -7.53 12.05 4.05
C ASP A 151 -8.35 11.61 2.82
N ARG A 152 -8.46 10.30 2.57
CA ARG A 152 -9.32 9.77 1.50
C ARG A 152 -10.80 9.93 1.81
N ILE A 153 -11.21 9.62 3.05
CA ILE A 153 -12.59 9.75 3.50
C ILE A 153 -13.06 11.20 3.36
N GLN A 154 -12.23 12.18 3.74
CA GLN A 154 -12.55 13.60 3.55
C GLN A 154 -12.84 13.96 2.08
N LEU A 155 -12.07 13.42 1.14
CA LEU A 155 -12.29 13.65 -0.28
C LEU A 155 -13.55 12.95 -0.80
N PHE A 156 -13.87 11.74 -0.30
CA PHE A 156 -15.13 11.08 -0.63
C PHE A 156 -16.34 11.82 -0.05
N ASP A 157 -16.28 12.26 1.20
CA ASP A 157 -17.33 13.05 1.84
C ASP A 157 -17.59 14.35 1.06
N TYR A 158 -16.53 15.02 0.62
CA TYR A 158 -16.64 16.20 -0.24
C TYR A 158 -17.31 15.86 -1.58
N ALA A 159 -16.89 14.77 -2.24
CA ALA A 159 -17.42 14.37 -3.53
C ALA A 159 -18.91 14.01 -3.47
N LEU A 160 -19.33 13.27 -2.44
CA LEU A 160 -20.72 12.91 -2.19
C LEU A 160 -21.58 14.15 -1.88
N THR A 161 -21.13 14.99 -0.94
CA THR A 161 -21.89 16.18 -0.51
C THR A 161 -22.14 17.16 -1.66
N ASN A 162 -21.20 17.26 -2.60
CA ASN A 162 -21.28 18.18 -3.73
C ASN A 162 -21.80 17.51 -5.02
N ASN A 163 -22.35 16.28 -4.93
CA ASN A 163 -22.86 15.50 -6.06
C ASN A 163 -21.86 15.38 -7.23
N LEU A 164 -20.56 15.35 -6.93
CA LEU A 164 -19.51 15.30 -7.94
C LEU A 164 -19.36 13.91 -8.56
N SER A 165 -20.09 12.90 -8.07
CA SER A 165 -19.95 11.51 -8.47
C SER A 165 -21.23 10.72 -8.18
N GLY A 166 -21.51 9.69 -8.98
CA GLY A 166 -22.68 8.82 -8.79
C GLY A 166 -22.61 8.02 -7.47
N ASP A 167 -23.62 8.22 -6.62
CA ASP A 167 -23.63 7.91 -5.17
C ASP A 167 -23.16 6.51 -4.77
N SER A 168 -23.51 5.46 -5.53
CA SER A 168 -23.37 4.09 -5.02
C SER A 168 -21.92 3.62 -4.88
N LEU A 169 -21.06 3.91 -5.85
CA LEU A 169 -19.67 3.42 -5.83
C LEU A 169 -18.82 4.20 -4.82
N VAL A 170 -19.03 5.52 -4.75
CA VAL A 170 -18.26 6.38 -3.83
C VAL A 170 -18.61 6.08 -2.38
N THR A 171 -19.89 5.83 -2.09
CA THR A 171 -20.34 5.37 -0.77
C THR A 171 -19.70 4.01 -0.43
N GLU A 172 -19.69 3.06 -1.37
CA GLU A 172 -19.08 1.74 -1.13
C GLU A 172 -17.58 1.84 -0.78
N TYR A 173 -16.82 2.66 -1.53
CA TYR A 173 -15.40 2.85 -1.23
C TYR A 173 -15.20 3.55 0.11
N ARG A 174 -15.95 4.62 0.38
CA ARG A 174 -15.93 5.33 1.66
C ARG A 174 -16.14 4.39 2.84
N ASP A 175 -17.14 3.52 2.76
CA ASP A 175 -17.47 2.58 3.85
C ASP A 175 -16.36 1.54 4.05
N LYS A 176 -15.76 1.03 2.97
CA LYS A 176 -14.57 0.16 3.07
C LYS A 176 -13.39 0.87 3.73
N PHE A 177 -13.18 2.15 3.43
CA PHE A 177 -12.11 2.92 4.04
C PHE A 177 -12.37 3.21 5.52
N LEU A 178 -13.62 3.42 5.92
CA LEU A 178 -14.03 3.54 7.33
C LEU A 178 -13.80 2.26 8.11
N ASP A 179 -14.20 1.11 7.56
CA ASP A 179 -13.94 -0.20 8.17
C ASP A 179 -12.43 -0.45 8.34
N LEU A 180 -11.63 -0.17 7.31
CA LEU A 180 -10.19 -0.33 7.38
C LEU A 180 -9.54 0.61 8.40
N LYS A 181 -9.98 1.87 8.47
CA LYS A 181 -9.53 2.84 9.47
C LYS A 181 -9.80 2.33 10.88
N SER A 182 -11.03 1.87 11.14
CA SER A 182 -11.42 1.31 12.44
C SER A 182 -10.52 0.14 12.86
N LYS A 183 -10.17 -0.75 11.92
CA LYS A 183 -9.22 -1.85 12.18
C LYS A 183 -7.83 -1.36 12.55
N TYR A 184 -7.32 -0.32 11.87
CA TYR A 184 -6.02 0.27 12.22
C TYR A 184 -6.03 0.97 13.58
N ASP A 185 -7.09 1.70 13.90
CA ASP A 185 -7.23 2.39 15.19
C ASP A 185 -7.31 1.39 16.36
N GLN A 186 -7.98 0.24 16.16
CA GLN A 186 -7.99 -0.86 17.14
C GLN A 186 -6.59 -1.44 17.38
N VAL A 187 -5.81 -1.65 16.31
CA VAL A 187 -4.43 -2.13 16.43
C VAL A 187 -3.56 -1.11 17.14
N LEU A 188 -3.70 0.18 16.82
CA LEU A 188 -2.98 1.27 17.49
C LEU A 188 -3.27 1.30 19.00
N THR A 189 -4.56 1.24 19.37
CA THR A 189 -4.99 1.22 20.77
C THR A 189 -4.36 0.03 21.52
N GLY A 190 -4.37 -1.16 20.92
CA GLY A 190 -3.74 -2.34 21.51
C GLY A 190 -2.23 -2.22 21.71
N LEU A 191 -1.53 -1.47 20.84
CA LEU A 191 -0.09 -1.17 20.98
C LEU A 191 0.20 -0.10 22.04
N GLU A 192 -0.76 0.78 22.34
CA GLU A 192 -0.63 1.78 23.42
C GLU A 192 -0.82 1.12 24.79
N ASP A 193 -1.80 0.24 24.91
CA ASP A 193 -2.10 -0.48 26.14
C ASP A 193 -0.94 -1.42 26.54
N SER A 194 -0.29 -2.06 25.57
CA SER A 194 0.85 -2.95 25.85
C SER A 194 2.04 -2.23 26.48
N ASP A 195 2.31 -0.99 26.05
CA ASP A 195 3.43 -0.19 26.58
C ASP A 195 3.14 0.30 28.01
N SER A 196 1.87 0.62 28.32
CA SER A 196 1.45 1.10 29.65
C SER A 196 1.55 0.04 30.75
N SER A 197 1.49 -1.24 30.39
CA SER A 197 1.57 -2.38 31.33
C SER A 197 3.00 -2.74 31.78
N SER A 198 4.02 -2.12 31.18
CA SER A 198 5.45 -2.43 31.44
C SER A 198 6.11 -1.56 32.52
N SER A 199 5.37 -0.68 33.20
CA SER A 199 5.92 0.10 34.33
C SER A 199 6.21 -0.82 35.52
N PRO A 200 7.47 -0.92 36.01
CA PRO A 200 7.79 -1.75 37.16
C PRO A 200 7.10 -1.20 38.42
N PRO A 201 6.65 -2.07 39.33
CA PRO A 201 6.07 -1.61 40.59
C PRO A 201 7.11 -0.76 41.32
N SER A 202 6.74 0.50 41.56
CA SER A 202 7.51 1.41 42.40
C SER A 202 7.62 0.74 43.77
N LYS A 203 8.83 0.31 44.14
CA LYS A 203 9.11 -0.28 45.45
C LYS A 203 8.85 0.80 46.49
N MET A 204 7.74 0.67 47.22
CA MET A 204 7.56 1.28 48.54
C MET A 204 8.21 0.41 49.60
#